data_AF-A0A660T566-F1
#
_entry.id   AF-A0A660T566-F1
#
_cell.length_a   1.000
_cell.length_b   1.000
_cell.length_c   1.000
_cell.angle_alpha   90.00
_cell.angle_beta   90.00
_cell.angle_gamma   90.00
#
_symmetry.space_group_name_H-M   'P 1'
#
loop_
_entity.id
_entity.type
_entity.pdbx_description
1 polymer ?
#
loop_
_entity_poly.entity_id
_entity_poly.type
_entity_poly.pdbx_seq_one_letter_code
_entity_poly.pdbx_strand_id
1 'polypeptide(L)'
;MNNLELFSRIKNLPLVSSKLVNGFLAGNYRSVFKGPGLEFDDVREYSESDDSRFIDWNVSSRLGSPYTKTFREERELVLFLIVDVSASLRTGTGKVRKKDAAAILSSLLAFSAVHNNDR
;
A
#
# COMPACT_ATOMS: atom_id res chain seq x y z
N MET A 1 11.92 30.58 6.99
CA MET A 1 10.70 29.93 6.46
C MET A 1 10.03 29.29 7.65
N ASN A 2 8.84 29.76 7.97
CA ASN A 2 8.15 29.39 9.20
C ASN A 2 7.51 27.99 9.03
N ASN A 3 7.51 27.15 10.06
CA ASN A 3 6.96 25.79 9.98
C ASN A 3 5.48 25.79 9.52
N LEU A 4 4.73 26.81 9.93
CA LEU A 4 3.34 27.02 9.54
C LEU A 4 3.14 27.24 8.03
N GLU A 5 4.08 27.93 7.36
CA GLU A 5 4.03 28.13 5.91
C GLU A 5 4.30 26.83 5.14
N LEU A 6 5.20 25.98 5.67
CA LEU A 6 5.49 24.68 5.10
C LEU A 6 4.26 23.77 5.21
N PHE A 7 3.64 23.70 6.39
CA PHE A 7 2.40 22.94 6.60
C PHE A 7 1.26 23.43 5.71
N SER A 8 1.10 24.74 5.54
CA SER A 8 0.08 25.29 4.63
C SER A 8 0.37 24.95 3.17
N ARG A 9 1.63 24.95 2.73
CA ARG A 9 2.00 24.55 1.36
C ARG A 9 1.81 23.06 1.10
N ILE A 10 2.09 22.22 2.10
CA ILE A 10 1.86 20.77 2.03
C ILE A 10 0.36 20.47 1.98
N LYS A 11 -0.44 21.14 2.83
CA LYS A 11 -1.90 20.98 2.87
C LYS A 11 -2.60 21.44 1.59
N ASN A 12 -2.05 22.47 0.93
CA ASN A 12 -2.60 23.06 -0.29
C ASN A 12 -2.03 22.44 -1.56
N LEU A 13 -1.31 21.31 -1.51
CA LEU A 13 -0.83 20.61 -2.71
C LEU A 13 -1.92 19.61 -3.16
N PRO A 14 -2.85 20.00 -4.03
CA PRO A 14 -4.03 19.19 -4.31
C PRO A 14 -3.67 18.22 -5.43
N LEU A 15 -4.09 16.96 -5.28
CA LEU A 15 -4.43 16.03 -6.38
C LEU A 15 -3.31 15.49 -7.29
N VAL A 16 -2.15 16.15 -7.42
CA VAL A 16 -1.01 15.60 -8.19
C VAL A 16 -0.40 14.40 -7.45
N SER A 17 -0.45 14.48 -6.12
CA SER A 17 -0.16 13.43 -5.14
C SER A 17 -0.97 12.17 -5.40
N SER A 18 -2.29 12.22 -5.19
CA SER A 18 -3.14 11.02 -5.21
C SER A 18 -3.15 10.32 -6.58
N LYS A 19 -3.02 11.06 -7.69
CA LYS A 19 -2.96 10.47 -9.04
C LYS A 19 -1.59 9.86 -9.36
N LEU A 20 -0.48 10.46 -8.94
CA LEU A 20 0.87 9.87 -9.07
C LEU A 20 1.08 8.71 -8.11
N VAL A 21 0.57 8.83 -6.88
CA VAL A 21 0.54 7.80 -5.83
C VAL A 21 -0.28 6.61 -6.31
N ASN A 22 -1.49 6.82 -6.81
CA ASN A 22 -2.25 5.75 -7.48
C ASN A 22 -1.54 5.25 -8.75
N GLY A 23 -0.84 6.08 -9.52
CA GLY A 23 -0.05 5.59 -10.67
C GLY A 23 1.16 4.72 -10.29
N PHE A 24 1.83 5.04 -9.18
CA PHE A 24 3.01 4.33 -8.66
C PHE A 24 2.64 3.13 -7.77
N LEU A 25 1.49 3.17 -7.09
CA LEU A 25 1.00 2.12 -6.18
C LEU A 25 -0.13 1.26 -6.77
N ALA A 26 -0.90 1.75 -7.74
CA ALA A 26 -1.82 0.92 -8.53
C ALA A 26 -1.10 0.17 -9.67
N GLY A 27 0.23 0.32 -9.75
CA GLY A 27 1.09 -0.63 -10.44
C GLY A 27 1.09 -1.95 -9.67
N ASN A 28 0.05 -2.77 -9.89
CA ASN A 28 0.01 -4.21 -9.67
C ASN A 28 1.02 -4.73 -8.63
N TYR A 29 0.80 -4.50 -7.33
CA TYR A 29 1.32 -5.43 -6.33
C TYR A 29 0.47 -6.71 -6.36
N ARG A 30 0.33 -7.32 -7.54
CA ARG A 30 0.08 -8.75 -7.67
C ARG A 30 1.36 -9.38 -7.16
N SER A 31 1.33 -9.78 -5.88
CA SER A 31 2.33 -10.67 -5.37
C SER A 31 2.46 -11.83 -6.36
N VAL A 32 3.67 -12.04 -6.87
CA VAL A 32 4.04 -13.25 -7.60
C VAL A 32 3.98 -14.46 -6.64
N PHE A 33 3.82 -14.21 -5.32
CA PHE A 33 3.62 -15.18 -4.27
C PHE A 33 2.19 -15.14 -3.72
N LYS A 34 1.39 -16.14 -4.11
CA LYS A 34 0.18 -16.53 -3.39
C LYS A 34 0.62 -17.31 -2.14
N GLY A 35 1.05 -16.60 -1.10
CA GLY A 35 1.22 -17.21 0.22
C GLY A 35 -0.16 -17.54 0.83
N PRO A 36 -0.27 -18.55 1.71
CA PRO A 36 -1.52 -18.83 2.39
C PRO A 36 -1.83 -17.67 3.34
N GLY A 37 -2.70 -16.75 2.90
CA GLY A 37 -3.32 -15.77 3.79
C GLY A 37 -4.01 -16.50 4.93
N LEU A 38 -3.75 -16.08 6.17
CA LEU A 38 -4.23 -16.77 7.37
C LEU A 38 -5.72 -16.50 7.67
N GLU A 39 -6.36 -15.55 6.99
CA GLU A 39 -7.79 -15.27 7.15
C GLU A 39 -8.64 -15.95 6.08
N PHE A 40 -9.64 -16.69 6.54
CA PHE A 40 -10.72 -17.20 5.71
C PHE A 40 -11.53 -16.04 5.13
N ASP A 41 -11.72 -16.03 3.81
CA ASP A 41 -12.48 -15.00 3.09
C ASP A 41 -13.90 -15.50 2.79
N ASP A 42 -14.00 -16.57 2.00
CA ASP A 42 -15.27 -17.16 1.57
C ASP A 42 -15.08 -18.62 1.12
N VAL A 43 -16.16 -19.23 0.63
CA VAL A 43 -16.13 -20.53 -0.05
C VAL A 43 -16.67 -20.36 -1.47
N ARG A 44 -15.97 -20.90 -2.47
CA ARG A 44 -16.45 -20.95 -3.85
C ARG A 44 -16.41 -22.36 -4.41
N GLU A 45 -17.14 -22.58 -5.50
CA GLU A 45 -17.08 -23.85 -6.23
C GLU A 45 -15.64 -24.11 -6.72
N TYR A 46 -15.21 -25.36 -6.58
CA TYR A 46 -13.88 -25.82 -6.94
C TYR A 46 -13.71 -25.85 -8.46
N SER A 47 -12.56 -25.36 -8.94
CA SER A 47 -12.10 -25.49 -10.32
C SER A 47 -10.90 -26.43 -10.38
N GLU A 48 -10.67 -27.10 -11.50
CA GLU A 48 -9.48 -27.95 -11.70
C GLU A 48 -8.15 -27.22 -11.53
N SER A 49 -8.16 -25.89 -11.62
CA SER A 49 -6.99 -25.03 -11.35
C SER A 49 -6.70 -24.81 -9.86
N ASP A 50 -7.57 -25.30 -8.97
CA ASP A 50 -7.46 -25.15 -7.54
C ASP A 50 -6.69 -26.29 -6.89
N ASP A 51 -6.04 -25.98 -5.77
CA ASP A 51 -5.37 -26.96 -4.96
C ASP A 51 -6.39 -27.70 -4.08
N SER A 52 -6.46 -29.02 -4.25
CA SER A 52 -7.41 -29.89 -3.56
C SER A 52 -7.26 -29.89 -2.04
N ARG A 53 -6.12 -29.42 -1.50
CA ARG A 53 -5.90 -29.29 -0.06
C ARG A 53 -6.79 -28.23 0.60
N PHE A 54 -7.32 -27.28 -0.17
CA PHE A 54 -8.20 -26.23 0.35
C PHE A 54 -9.69 -26.56 0.22
N ILE A 55 -10.04 -27.78 -0.20
CA ILE A 55 -11.44 -28.21 -0.29
C ILE A 55 -12.09 -28.22 1.10
N ASP A 56 -13.23 -27.55 1.22
CA ASP A 56 -14.10 -27.67 2.38
C ASP A 56 -15.07 -28.84 2.19
N TRP A 57 -14.71 -29.98 2.77
CA TRP A 57 -15.54 -31.19 2.66
C TRP A 57 -16.90 -31.06 3.36
N ASN A 58 -17.05 -30.21 4.39
CA ASN A 58 -18.32 -30.02 5.07
C ASN A 58 -19.30 -29.24 4.19
N VAL A 59 -18.85 -28.14 3.58
CA VAL A 59 -19.67 -27.39 2.60
C VAL A 59 -19.95 -28.25 1.37
N SER A 60 -18.93 -28.94 0.86
CA SER A 60 -19.08 -29.81 -0.31
C SER A 60 -20.11 -30.92 -0.08
N SER A 61 -20.13 -31.53 1.11
CA SER A 61 -21.10 -32.58 1.46
C SER A 61 -22.54 -32.09 1.52
N ARG A 62 -22.77 -30.81 1.83
CA ARG A 62 -24.11 -30.21 1.94
C ARG A 62 -24.63 -29.72 0.59
N LEU A 63 -23.74 -29.23 -0.27
CA LEU A 63 -24.12 -28.66 -1.56
C LEU A 63 -24.04 -29.67 -2.72
N GLY A 64 -23.41 -30.83 -2.52
CA GLY A 64 -23.33 -31.91 -3.52
C GLY A 64 -22.28 -31.70 -4.61
N SER A 65 -21.51 -30.61 -4.56
CA SER A 65 -20.38 -30.32 -5.45
C SER A 65 -19.14 -29.99 -4.61
N PRO A 66 -17.91 -30.09 -5.16
CA PRO A 66 -16.70 -29.71 -4.44
C PRO A 66 -16.58 -28.17 -4.32
N TYR A 67 -16.27 -27.69 -3.12
CA TYR A 67 -16.09 -26.29 -2.79
C TYR A 67 -14.72 -26.07 -2.14
N THR A 68 -14.04 -24.99 -2.51
CA THR A 68 -12.71 -24.62 -2.02
C THR A 68 -12.75 -23.34 -1.19
N LYS A 69 -11.94 -23.30 -0.13
CA LYS A 69 -11.80 -22.11 0.73
C LYS A 69 -10.97 -21.06 0.01
N THR A 70 -11.48 -19.84 -0.03
CA THR A 70 -10.70 -18.66 -0.40
C THR A 70 -10.14 -18.02 0.86
N PHE A 71 -8.90 -17.55 0.76
CA PHE A 71 -8.22 -16.89 1.86
C PHE A 71 -7.85 -15.48 1.41
N ARG A 72 -8.06 -14.51 2.31
CA ARG A 72 -7.66 -13.14 2.11
C ARG A 72 -6.30 -12.95 2.78
N GLU A 73 -5.33 -12.50 2.01
CA GLU A 73 -4.05 -12.06 2.58
C GLU A 73 -4.25 -10.65 3.13
N GLU A 74 -4.31 -10.52 4.46
CA GLU A 74 -4.19 -9.21 5.10
C GLU A 74 -2.75 -8.73 4.90
N ARG A 75 -2.58 -7.59 4.23
CA ARG A 75 -1.27 -6.96 4.05
C ARG A 75 -1.19 -5.74 4.94
N GLU A 76 -0.34 -5.81 5.95
CA GLU A 76 0.19 -4.61 6.60
C GLU A 76 1.47 -4.22 5.86
N LEU A 77 1.44 -3.13 5.06
CA LEU A 77 2.66 -2.52 4.55
C LEU A 77 3.27 -1.67 5.67
N VAL A 78 4.55 -1.88 5.96
CA VAL A 78 5.29 -1.08 6.95
C VAL A 78 6.26 -0.15 6.21
N LEU A 79 6.06 1.15 6.32
CA LEU A 79 6.86 2.17 5.63
C LEU A 79 7.88 2.81 6.57
N PHE A 80 9.17 2.55 6.34
CA PHE A 80 10.26 3.25 7.02
C PHE A 80 10.69 4.49 6.23
N LEU A 81 10.37 5.69 6.73
CA LEU A 81 10.82 6.96 6.17
C LEU A 81 12.10 7.44 6.85
N ILE A 82 13.23 7.33 6.16
CA ILE A 82 14.53 7.82 6.62
C ILE A 82 14.90 9.06 5.81
N VAL A 83 15.02 10.21 6.48
CA VAL A 83 15.32 11.50 5.85
C VAL A 83 16.64 12.01 6.39
N ASP A 84 17.61 12.24 5.50
CA ASP A 84 18.83 12.94 5.86
C ASP A 84 18.50 14.37 6.29
N VAL A 85 19.06 14.84 7.41
CA VAL A 85 18.92 16.23 7.90
C VAL A 85 20.26 16.96 7.94
N SER A 86 21.26 16.42 7.27
CA SER A 86 22.61 16.98 7.22
C SER A 86 22.67 18.33 6.51
N ALA A 87 23.82 19.00 6.68
CA ALA A 87 24.13 20.27 6.02
C ALA A 87 24.07 20.20 4.48
N SER A 88 24.17 19.00 3.90
CA SER A 88 24.13 18.77 2.45
C SER A 88 22.80 19.21 1.83
N LEU A 89 21.71 19.23 2.60
CA LEU A 89 20.40 19.70 2.14
C LEU A 89 20.28 21.23 2.07
N ARG A 90 21.27 21.96 2.61
CA ARG A 90 21.32 23.44 2.55
C ARG A 90 21.99 23.96 1.29
N THR A 91 22.67 23.11 0.51
CA THR A 91 23.32 23.49 -0.74
C THR A 91 22.40 23.32 -1.96
N GLY A 92 22.60 24.17 -2.96
CA GLY A 92 21.85 24.20 -4.23
C GLY A 92 21.29 25.58 -4.54
N THR A 93 21.32 25.97 -5.82
CA THR A 93 20.90 27.29 -6.33
C THR A 93 19.54 27.26 -7.05
N GLY A 94 18.79 26.17 -6.91
CA GLY A 94 17.47 26.02 -7.53
C GLY A 94 16.36 26.82 -6.81
N LYS A 95 15.24 27.03 -7.51
CA LYS A 95 14.03 27.69 -6.95
C LYS A 95 13.44 26.95 -5.75
N VAL A 96 13.69 25.65 -5.64
CA VAL A 96 13.26 24.79 -4.52
C VAL A 96 14.50 24.30 -3.79
N ARG A 97 14.53 24.47 -2.47
CA ARG A 97 15.64 23.96 -1.65
C ARG A 97 15.47 22.46 -1.44
N LYS A 98 16.59 21.72 -1.40
CA LYS A 98 16.58 20.26 -1.24
C LYS A 98 15.84 19.81 0.00
N LYS A 99 15.98 20.54 1.12
CA LYS A 99 15.20 20.29 2.35
C LYS A 99 13.69 20.40 2.17
N ASP A 100 13.23 21.33 1.34
CA ASP A 100 11.80 21.58 1.12
C ASP A 100 11.24 20.46 0.22
N ALA A 101 12.03 20.01 -0.77
CA ALA A 101 11.70 18.84 -1.59
C ALA A 101 11.64 17.54 -0.77
N ALA A 102 12.62 17.32 0.12
CA ALA A 102 12.63 16.16 1.02
C ALA A 102 11.39 16.15 1.93
N ALA A 103 11.05 17.29 2.55
CA ALA A 103 9.87 17.41 3.40
C ALA A 103 8.56 17.12 2.63
N ILE A 104 8.43 17.61 1.40
CA ILE A 104 7.26 17.35 0.55
C ILE A 104 7.18 15.87 0.19
N LEU A 105 8.29 15.25 -0.22
CA LEU A 105 8.34 13.84 -0.60
C LEU A 105 7.96 12.93 0.58
N SER A 106 8.54 13.17 1.76
CA SER A 106 8.24 12.40 2.96
C SER A 106 6.79 12.56 3.39
N SER A 107 6.25 13.79 3.30
CA SER A 107 4.85 14.06 3.63
C SER A 107 3.89 13.38 2.65
N LEU A 108 4.25 13.33 1.37
CA LEU A 108 3.48 12.63 0.34
C LEU A 108 3.39 11.13 0.60
N LEU A 109 4.53 10.51 0.91
CA LEU A 109 4.62 9.07 1.20
C LEU A 109 3.89 8.73 2.50
N ALA A 110 4.07 9.53 3.55
CA ALA A 110 3.37 9.33 4.82
C ALA A 110 1.85 9.47 4.66
N PHE A 111 1.38 10.48 3.91
CA PHE A 111 -0.05 10.66 3.67
C PHE A 111 -0.64 9.51 2.84
N SER A 112 0.10 8.99 1.87
CA SER A 112 -0.29 7.80 1.13
C SER A 112 -0.43 6.58 2.03
N ALA A 113 0.54 6.35 2.92
CA ALA A 113 0.51 5.22 3.83
C ALA A 113 -0.71 5.30 4.77
N VAL A 114 -0.94 6.47 5.38
CA VAL A 114 -2.11 6.70 6.25
C VAL A 114 -3.43 6.51 5.48
N HIS A 115 -3.52 6.97 4.23
CA HIS A 115 -4.73 6.80 3.42
C HIS A 115 -5.00 5.33 3.07
N ASN A 116 -3.95 4.53 2.88
CA ASN A 116 -4.06 3.10 2.58
C ASN A 116 -4.15 2.21 3.82
N ASN A 117 -4.18 2.81 5.03
CA ASN A 117 -4.15 2.11 6.30
C ASN A 117 -2.86 1.26 6.51
N ASP A 118 -1.79 1.67 5.85
CA ASP A 118 -0.43 1.13 6.01
C ASP A 118 0.22 1.73 7.28
N ARG A 119 1.15 1.00 7.90
CA ARG A 119 1.82 1.39 9.16
C ARG A 119 3.18 2.05 8.96
#